data_AF-A0A6V8PHG5-F1
#
_entry.id   AF-A0A6V8PHG5-F1
#
_cell.length_a   1.000
_cell.length_b   1.000
_cell.length_c   1.000
_cell.angle_alpha   90.00
_cell.angle_beta   90.00
_cell.angle_gamma   90.00
#
_symmetry.space_group_name_H-M   'P 1'
#
loop_
_entity.id
_entity.type
_entity.pdbx_description
1 polymer ?
#
loop_
_entity_poly.entity_id
_entity_poly.type
_entity_poly.pdbx_seq_one_letter_code
_entity_poly.pdbx_strand_id
1 'polypeptide(L)'
;QGSTAKYIFLESLRDLLPEEIVNRKKMGFELPMASWLEKELKPIVEDVFSPRSVKKRGIFDPDQLERVYSDFKKGRAGYLKVWVFVVLELWMRRFLDNPGGLINP
;
A
#
# COMPACT_ATOMS: atom_id res chain seq x y z
N GLN A 1 1.60 -25.53 -6.00
CA GLN A 1 0.68 -26.58 -5.51
C GLN A 1 0.33 -26.23 -4.07
N GLY A 2 -0.94 -26.01 -3.72
CA GLY A 2 -1.27 -25.46 -2.39
C GLY A 2 -2.77 -25.53 -2.06
N SER A 3 -3.41 -26.66 -2.33
CA SER A 3 -4.88 -26.74 -2.42
C SER A 3 -5.56 -27.73 -1.47
N THR A 4 -4.92 -28.21 -0.39
CA THR A 4 -5.57 -29.21 0.48
C THR A 4 -5.86 -28.73 1.91
N ALA A 5 -5.25 -27.63 2.37
CA ALA A 5 -5.38 -27.20 3.76
C ALA A 5 -6.80 -26.77 4.19
N LYS A 6 -7.71 -26.49 3.24
CA LYS A 6 -9.10 -26.12 3.52
C LYS A 6 -10.13 -27.12 3.01
N TYR A 7 -9.71 -28.25 2.44
CA TYR A 7 -10.63 -29.19 1.79
C TYR A 7 -11.64 -29.78 2.78
N ILE A 8 -11.17 -30.37 3.88
CA ILE A 8 -12.05 -30.97 4.91
C ILE A 8 -12.97 -29.92 5.54
N PHE A 9 -12.47 -28.70 5.77
CA PHE A 9 -13.26 -27.58 6.30
C PHE A 9 -14.38 -27.18 5.34
N LEU A 10 -14.08 -26.99 4.06
CA LEU A 10 -15.06 -26.63 3.04
C LEU A 10 -16.08 -27.76 2.81
N GLU A 11 -15.64 -29.02 2.81
CA GLU A 11 -16.51 -30.19 2.65
C GLU A 11 -17.50 -30.32 3.83
N SER A 12 -17.05 -30.07 5.06
CA SER A 12 -17.93 -30.09 6.25
C SER A 12 -19.00 -28.99 6.26
N LEU A 13 -18.83 -27.95 5.46
CA LEU A 13 -19.75 -26.81 5.34
C LEU A 13 -20.56 -26.84 4.04
N ARG A 14 -20.42 -27.89 3.23
CA ARG A 14 -21.03 -27.99 1.90
C ARG A 14 -22.55 -27.95 1.93
N ASP A 15 -23.16 -28.47 2.99
CA ASP A 15 -24.61 -28.46 3.20
C ASP A 15 -25.13 -27.10 3.74
N LEU A 16 -24.22 -26.22 4.18
CA LEU A 16 -24.55 -24.91 4.79
C LEU A 16 -24.23 -23.73 3.89
N LEU A 17 -23.44 -23.91 2.83
CA LEU A 17 -22.98 -22.86 1.94
C LEU A 17 -23.41 -23.12 0.49
N PRO A 18 -23.76 -22.08 -0.28
CA PRO A 18 -24.01 -22.20 -1.71
C PRO A 18 -22.79 -22.79 -2.44
N GLU A 19 -23.04 -23.59 -3.48
CA GLU A 19 -22.00 -24.27 -4.25
C GLU A 19 -21.00 -23.28 -4.88
N GLU A 20 -21.43 -22.04 -5.17
CA GLU A 20 -20.54 -20.99 -5.68
C GLU A 20 -19.47 -20.55 -4.67
N ILE A 21 -19.76 -20.66 -3.36
CA ILE A 21 -18.81 -20.29 -2.29
C ILE A 21 -17.79 -21.40 -2.06
N VAL A 22 -18.24 -22.65 -2.07
CA VAL A 22 -17.39 -23.83 -1.88
C VAL A 22 -16.37 -23.97 -3.01
N ASN A 23 -16.79 -23.70 -4.25
CA ASN A 23 -15.96 -23.80 -5.44
C ASN A 23 -15.21 -22.51 -5.80
N ARG A 24 -15.38 -21.43 -5.02
CA ARG A 24 -14.73 -20.15 -5.30
C ARG A 24 -13.21 -20.28 -5.20
N LYS A 25 -12.50 -19.92 -6.27
CA LYS A 25 -11.03 -19.81 -6.26
C LYS A 25 -10.59 -18.84 -5.16
N LYS A 26 -9.54 -19.20 -4.42
CA LYS A 26 -8.93 -18.31 -3.43
C LYS A 26 -8.53 -17.00 -4.11
N MET A 27 -9.28 -15.95 -3.80
CA MET A 27 -8.93 -14.59 -4.19
C MET A 27 -8.11 -13.98 -3.05
N GLY A 28 -7.01 -13.31 -3.40
CA GLY A 28 -6.34 -12.44 -2.44
C GLY A 28 -7.32 -11.37 -1.98
N PHE A 29 -7.17 -10.92 -0.73
CA PHE A 29 -7.82 -9.70 -0.29
C PHE A 29 -6.95 -8.53 -0.79
N GLU A 30 -7.13 -8.16 -2.05
CA GLU A 30 -6.43 -7.01 -2.61
C GLU A 30 -7.15 -5.74 -2.18
N LEU A 31 -6.47 -4.95 -1.35
CA LEU A 31 -6.91 -3.61 -1.02
C LEU A 31 -6.85 -2.74 -2.28
N PRO A 32 -7.80 -1.81 -2.47
CA PRO A 32 -7.83 -0.91 -3.62
C PRO A 32 -6.79 0.22 -3.47
N MET A 33 -5.53 -0.14 -3.19
CA MET A 33 -4.44 0.77 -2.84
C MET A 33 -4.21 1.86 -3.88
N ALA A 34 -4.27 1.52 -5.17
CA ALA A 34 -4.14 2.51 -6.23
C ALA A 34 -5.23 3.60 -6.14
N SER A 35 -6.50 3.20 -5.98
CA SER A 35 -7.61 4.15 -5.80
C SER A 35 -7.43 4.99 -4.55
N TRP A 36 -7.00 4.38 -3.44
CA TRP A 36 -6.79 5.12 -2.20
C TRP A 36 -5.69 6.17 -2.33
N LEU A 37 -4.57 5.83 -2.97
CA LEU A 37 -3.46 6.78 -3.20
C LEU A 37 -3.84 7.90 -4.18
N GLU A 38 -4.74 7.64 -5.14
CA GLU A 38 -5.24 8.64 -6.08
C GLU A 38 -6.34 9.55 -5.51
N LYS A 39 -7.07 9.09 -4.50
CA LYS A 39 -8.23 9.78 -3.95
C LYS A 39 -8.06 10.07 -2.46
N GLU A 40 -8.46 9.14 -1.60
CA GLU A 40 -8.59 9.38 -0.16
C GLU A 40 -7.27 9.79 0.51
N LEU A 41 -6.14 9.24 0.05
CA LEU A 41 -4.80 9.53 0.55
C LEU A 41 -4.06 10.56 -0.31
N LYS A 42 -4.66 11.06 -1.39
CA LYS A 42 -4.02 12.03 -2.30
C LYS A 42 -3.37 13.21 -1.59
N PRO A 43 -3.98 13.85 -0.57
CA PRO A 43 -3.33 14.96 0.12
C PRO A 43 -2.00 14.57 0.78
N ILE A 44 -1.92 13.38 1.36
CA ILE A 44 -0.70 12.85 2.00
C ILE A 44 0.35 12.53 0.94
N VAL A 45 -0.08 11.90 -0.17
CA VAL A 45 0.81 11.58 -1.29
C VAL A 45 1.41 12.85 -1.89
N GLU A 46 0.59 13.87 -2.17
CA GLU A 46 1.05 15.14 -2.74
C GLU A 46 1.98 15.90 -1.79
N ASP A 47 1.75 15.86 -0.48
CA ASP A 47 2.65 16.46 0.50
C ASP A 47 4.02 15.75 0.54
N VAL A 48 4.03 14.42 0.57
CA VAL A 48 5.25 13.60 0.60
C VAL A 48 6.06 13.76 -0.68
N PHE A 49 5.40 13.72 -1.85
CA PHE A 49 6.04 13.90 -3.15
C PHE A 49 6.26 15.36 -3.54
N SER A 50 5.91 16.32 -2.67
CA SER A 50 6.14 17.73 -2.98
C SER A 50 7.63 18.02 -3.17
N PRO A 51 8.02 18.90 -4.11
CA PRO A 51 9.42 19.27 -4.31
C PRO A 51 10.09 19.76 -3.02
N ARG A 52 9.32 20.41 -2.13
CA ARG A 52 9.79 20.86 -0.82
C ARG A 52 10.13 19.69 0.10
N SER A 53 9.22 18.72 0.26
CA SER A 53 9.43 17.54 1.12
C SER A 53 10.61 16.70 0.64
N VAL A 54 10.65 16.42 -0.67
CA VAL A 54 11.72 15.60 -1.27
C VAL A 54 13.09 16.29 -1.12
N LYS A 55 13.19 17.58 -1.44
CA LYS A 55 14.44 18.34 -1.28
C LYS A 55 14.87 18.45 0.17
N LYS A 56 13.93 18.67 1.10
CA LYS A 56 14.22 18.72 2.54
C LYS A 56 14.81 17.41 3.03
N ARG A 57 14.32 16.27 2.53
CA ARG A 57 14.83 14.95 2.93
C ARG A 57 16.27 14.74 2.46
N GLY A 58 16.62 15.16 1.24
CA GLY A 58 18.00 15.13 0.74
C GLY A 58 18.60 13.73 0.51
N ILE A 59 17.81 12.67 0.61
CA ILE A 59 18.23 11.26 0.43
C ILE A 59 17.95 10.76 -0.99
N PHE A 60 16.95 11.33 -1.66
CA PHE A 60 16.44 10.83 -2.94
C PHE A 60 16.67 11.86 -4.05
N ASP A 61 16.90 11.36 -5.26
CA ASP A 61 16.91 12.17 -6.48
C ASP A 61 15.47 12.69 -6.77
N PRO A 62 15.25 14.03 -6.73
CA PRO A 62 13.94 14.61 -6.98
C PRO A 62 13.36 14.26 -8.35
N ASP A 63 14.20 14.20 -9.39
CA ASP A 63 13.76 13.95 -10.76
C ASP A 63 13.29 12.51 -10.92
N GLN A 64 13.95 11.57 -10.23
CA GLN A 64 13.54 10.16 -10.24
C GLN A 64 12.22 9.95 -9.47
N LEU A 65 12.04 10.60 -8.33
CA LEU A 65 10.79 10.51 -7.57
C LEU A 65 9.62 11.16 -8.31
N GLU A 66 9.86 12.28 -8.99
CA GLU A 66 8.85 12.90 -9.85
C GLU A 66 8.42 11.96 -10.97
N ARG A 67 9.37 11.27 -11.63
CA ARG A 67 9.07 10.26 -12.65
C ARG A 67 8.23 9.12 -12.08
N VAL A 68 8.61 8.56 -10.93
CA VAL A 68 7.85 7.50 -10.25
C VAL A 68 6.42 7.94 -9.98
N TYR A 69 6.22 9.15 -9.47
CA TYR A 69 4.88 9.66 -9.19
C TYR A 69 4.09 9.97 -10.45
N SER A 70 4.74 10.52 -11.48
CA SER A 70 4.13 10.81 -12.79
C SER A 70 3.67 9.53 -13.49
N ASP A 71 4.48 8.47 -13.45
CA ASP A 71 4.13 7.18 -14.05
C ASP A 71 2.98 6.50 -13.31
N PHE A 72 2.94 6.60 -11.98
CA PHE A 72 1.78 6.15 -11.20
C PHE A 72 0.50 6.88 -11.61
N LYS A 73 0.52 8.22 -11.62
CA LYS A 73 -0.65 9.04 -11.99
C LYS A 73 -1.16 8.80 -13.41
N LYS A 74 -0.28 8.38 -14.32
CA LYS A 74 -0.62 8.08 -15.72
C LYS A 74 -0.99 6.61 -15.93
N GLY A 75 -1.07 5.81 -14.88
CA GLY A 75 -1.38 4.38 -14.95
C GLY A 75 -0.29 3.54 -15.62
N ARG A 76 0.93 4.07 -15.77
CA ARG A 76 2.07 3.38 -16.39
C ARG A 76 2.89 2.55 -15.41
N ALA A 77 2.68 2.76 -14.11
CA ALA A 77 3.32 2.00 -13.05
C ALA A 77 2.32 1.66 -11.95
N GLY A 78 2.52 0.52 -11.29
CA GLY A 78 1.72 0.12 -10.14
C GLY A 78 1.97 0.99 -8.90
N TYR A 79 1.06 0.90 -7.92
CA TYR A 79 1.05 1.74 -6.73
C TYR A 79 2.21 1.48 -5.74
N LEU A 80 2.91 0.35 -5.87
CA LEU A 80 3.84 -0.14 -4.84
C LEU A 80 4.97 0.85 -4.53
N LYS A 81 5.58 1.47 -5.55
CA LYS A 81 6.68 2.42 -5.35
C LYS A 81 6.22 3.70 -4.64
N VAL A 82 5.03 4.20 -5.01
CA VAL A 82 4.41 5.36 -4.36
C VAL A 82 4.09 5.04 -2.91
N TRP A 83 3.49 3.88 -2.66
CA TRP A 83 3.16 3.42 -1.31
C TRP A 83 4.38 3.30 -0.41
N VAL A 84 5.42 2.60 -0.88
CA VAL A 84 6.66 2.41 -0.12
C VAL A 84 7.29 3.76 0.23
N PHE A 85 7.34 4.70 -0.71
CA PHE A 85 7.90 6.02 -0.46
C PHE A 85 7.07 6.82 0.55
N VAL A 86 5.73 6.78 0.46
CA VAL A 86 4.83 7.43 1.43
C VAL A 86 5.06 6.89 2.84
N VAL A 87 5.05 5.56 3.00
CA VAL A 87 5.28 4.94 4.31
C VAL A 87 6.66 5.30 4.86
N LEU A 88 7.69 5.25 4.01
CA LEU A 88 9.06 5.55 4.40
C LEU A 88 9.21 7.01 4.85
N GLU A 89 8.70 7.98 4.09
CA GLU A 89 8.77 9.40 4.48
C GLU A 89 8.00 9.68 5.77
N LEU A 90 6.79 9.11 5.93
CA LEU A 90 6.03 9.26 7.18
C LEU A 90 6.74 8.65 8.38
N TRP A 91 7.36 7.49 8.19
CA TRP A 91 8.20 6.87 9.22
C TRP A 91 9.38 7.77 9.59
N MET A 92 10.10 8.34 8.61
CA MET A 92 11.22 9.24 8.87
C MET A 92 10.77 10.51 9.60
N ARG A 93 9.62 11.10 9.23
CA ARG A 93 9.04 12.23 9.97
C ARG A 93 8.73 11.88 11.43
N ARG A 94 8.24 10.66 11.68
CA ARG A 94 7.90 10.23 13.04
C ARG A 94 9.13 9.94 13.90
N PHE A 95 10.14 9.29 13.34
CA PHE A 95 11.23 8.71 14.13
C PHE A 95 12.59 9.43 13.95
N LEU A 96 12.89 9.96 12.76
CA LEU A 96 14.13 10.69 12.53
C LEU A 96 13.99 12.17 12.86
N ASP A 97 12.85 12.77 12.50
CA ASP A 97 12.62 14.21 12.70
C ASP A 97 12.10 14.53 14.12
N ASN A 98 11.62 13.52 14.86
CA ASN A 98 11.14 13.66 16.25
C ASN A 98 11.64 12.52 17.17
N PRO A 99 12.94 12.51 17.53
CA PRO A 99 13.53 11.44 18.34
C PRO A 99 12.97 11.34 19.78
N GLY A 100 12.21 12.34 20.27
CA GLY A 100 11.61 12.34 21.62
C GLY A 100 10.21 11.69 21.72
N GLY A 101 9.60 11.30 20.60
CA GLY A 101 8.21 10.83 20.57
C GLY A 101 7.96 9.40 21.10
N LEU A 102 8.98 8.73 21.62
CA LEU A 102 8.93 7.36 22.17
C LEU A 102 8.60 7.31 23.66
N ILE A 103 8.52 8.47 24.34
CA ILE A 103 8.10 8.56 25.75
C ILE A 103 6.75 9.26 25.78
N ASN A 104 5.67 8.53 25.56
CA ASN A 104 4.36 8.81 26.14
C ASN A 104 3.52 7.52 26.04
N PRO A 105 3.27 6.81 27.17
CA PRO A 105 2.44 5.62 27.21
C PRO A 105 0.96 5.90 26.88
#